data_AF-A0A840EAN2-F1
#
_entry.id   AF-A0A840EAN2-F1
#
_cell.length_a   1.000
_cell.length_b   1.000
_cell.length_c   1.000
_cell.angle_alpha   90.00
_cell.angle_beta   90.00
_cell.angle_gamma   90.00
#
_symmetry.space_group_name_H-M   'P 1'
#
loop_
_entity.id
_entity.type
_entity.pdbx_description
1 polymer ?
#
loop_
_entity_poly.entity_id
_entity_poly.type
_entity_poly.pdbx_seq_one_letter_code
_entity_poly.pdbx_strand_id
1 'polypeptide(L)'
;MHRDLKVECCKPSCQDLRAQNRSMNDFAYRYNHIRPHEQLGQLTPGSVYVPSDHEYRERVSRPEYDSTMDVYQVCSNGAIRWGSKEWISVSQALKGKEVAIRQTGERQRALYYRHFCLGSFELADRVEEGRYYRLISPRDSPQRFLDRHQRSRKSS
;
A
#
# COMPACT_ATOMS: atom_id res chain seq x y z
N MET A 1 -20.55 -5.03 9.78
CA MET A 1 -20.78 -5.59 11.14
C MET A 1 -20.96 -7.10 11.01
N HIS A 2 -20.29 -7.91 11.84
CA HIS A 2 -20.38 -9.38 11.80
C HIS A 2 -21.82 -9.87 12.04
N ARG A 3 -22.28 -10.90 11.31
CA ARG A 3 -23.67 -11.39 11.39
C ARG A 3 -24.00 -11.89 12.79
N ASP A 4 -23.16 -12.74 13.38
CA ASP A 4 -23.41 -13.33 14.69
C ASP A 4 -23.38 -12.30 15.83
N LEU A 5 -22.46 -11.33 15.77
CA LEU A 5 -22.43 -10.21 16.73
C LEU A 5 -23.77 -9.47 16.74
N LYS A 6 -24.34 -9.22 15.56
CA LYS A 6 -25.62 -8.52 15.44
C LYS A 6 -26.78 -9.34 16.01
N VAL A 7 -26.75 -10.65 15.84
CA VAL A 7 -27.77 -11.57 16.37
C VAL A 7 -27.68 -11.66 17.89
N GLU A 8 -26.47 -11.85 18.42
CA GLU A 8 -26.26 -12.12 19.84
C GLU A 8 -26.30 -10.86 20.72
N CYS A 9 -25.83 -9.72 20.21
CA CYS A 9 -25.68 -8.51 21.02
C CYS A 9 -26.68 -7.40 20.68
N CYS A 10 -27.30 -7.41 19.50
CA CYS A 10 -28.05 -6.24 19.00
C CYS A 10 -29.53 -6.51 18.69
N LYS A 11 -30.05 -7.71 19.03
CA LYS A 11 -31.44 -8.09 18.79
C LYS A 11 -32.04 -8.88 19.98
N PRO A 12 -32.68 -8.21 20.96
CA PRO A 12 -32.79 -6.76 21.11
C PRO A 12 -31.45 -6.12 21.53
N SER A 13 -31.30 -4.82 21.30
CA SER A 13 -30.20 -4.05 21.90
C SER A 13 -30.37 -3.96 23.41
N CYS A 14 -29.27 -3.76 24.13
CA CYS A 14 -29.32 -3.54 25.57
C CYS A 14 -30.00 -2.21 25.93
N GLN A 15 -30.36 -2.06 27.20
CA GLN A 15 -31.09 -0.90 27.74
C GLN A 15 -30.28 0.40 27.72
N ASP A 16 -28.95 0.32 27.81
CA ASP A 16 -28.05 1.46 27.74
C ASP A 16 -26.73 1.09 27.03
N LEU A 17 -25.93 2.11 26.71
CA LEU A 17 -24.64 1.94 26.02
C LEU A 17 -23.60 1.15 26.86
N ARG A 18 -23.66 1.22 28.19
CA ARG A 18 -22.72 0.51 29.06
C ARG A 18 -23.02 -0.99 29.05
N ALA A 19 -24.29 -1.37 29.13
CA ALA A 19 -24.77 -2.72 29.01
C ALA A 19 -24.49 -3.29 27.62
N GLN A 20 -24.67 -2.47 26.57
CA GLN A 20 -24.34 -2.86 25.20
C GLN A 20 -22.84 -3.16 25.03
N ASN A 21 -21.96 -2.31 25.59
CA ASN A 21 -20.51 -2.54 25.56
C ASN A 21 -20.11 -3.81 26.34
N ARG A 22 -20.71 -4.09 27.50
CA ARG A 22 -20.47 -5.35 28.23
C ARG A 22 -20.85 -6.57 27.38
N SER A 23 -22.04 -6.55 26.77
CA SER A 23 -22.48 -7.63 25.87
C SER A 23 -21.53 -7.83 24.68
N MET A 24 -21.06 -6.73 24.06
CA MET A 24 -20.10 -6.81 22.97
C MET A 24 -18.72 -7.31 23.41
N ASN A 25 -18.25 -6.92 24.60
CA ASN A 25 -16.99 -7.43 25.18
C ASN A 25 -17.09 -8.93 25.47
N ASP A 26 -18.20 -9.39 26.04
CA ASP A 26 -18.45 -10.80 26.31
C ASP A 26 -18.52 -11.61 25.01
N PHE A 27 -19.14 -11.06 23.96
CA PHE A 27 -19.12 -11.67 22.63
C PHE A 27 -17.69 -11.78 22.08
N ALA A 28 -16.90 -10.70 22.16
CA ALA A 28 -15.52 -10.71 21.67
C ALA A 28 -14.68 -11.78 22.41
N TYR A 29 -14.84 -11.90 23.72
CA TYR A 29 -14.18 -12.94 24.51
C TYR A 29 -14.60 -14.34 24.05
N ARG A 30 -15.91 -14.61 23.95
CA ARG A 30 -16.42 -15.93 23.52
C ARG A 30 -15.96 -16.27 22.10
N TYR A 31 -16.03 -15.31 21.18
CA TYR A 31 -15.63 -15.51 19.79
C TYR A 31 -14.14 -15.83 19.67
N ASN A 32 -13.29 -15.13 20.42
CA ASN A 32 -11.84 -15.27 20.35
C ASN A 32 -11.30 -16.45 21.16
N HIS A 33 -11.93 -16.83 22.28
CA HIS A 33 -11.33 -17.77 23.24
C HIS A 33 -12.15 -19.03 23.51
N ILE A 34 -13.44 -19.09 23.13
CA ILE A 34 -14.32 -20.23 23.43
C ILE A 34 -14.80 -20.93 22.16
N ARG A 35 -15.16 -20.17 21.11
CA ARG A 35 -15.74 -20.74 19.89
C ARG A 35 -14.64 -21.35 19.02
N PRO A 36 -14.66 -22.67 18.75
CA PRO A 36 -13.78 -23.27 17.76
C PRO A 36 -14.25 -22.89 16.35
N HIS A 37 -13.31 -22.68 15.43
CA HIS A 37 -13.60 -22.34 14.03
C HIS A 37 -13.10 -23.44 13.11
N GLU A 38 -13.95 -23.92 12.21
CA GLU A 38 -13.61 -24.98 11.25
C GLU A 38 -12.41 -24.62 10.36
N GLN A 39 -12.35 -23.36 9.92
CA GLN A 39 -11.25 -22.84 9.09
C GLN A 39 -9.91 -22.84 9.83
N LEU A 40 -9.94 -22.89 11.17
CA LEU A 40 -8.75 -22.97 12.03
C LEU A 40 -8.54 -24.40 12.57
N GLY A 41 -9.21 -25.41 12.02
CA GLY A 41 -9.07 -26.80 12.47
C GLY A 41 -9.65 -27.05 13.86
N GLN A 42 -10.78 -26.40 14.20
CA GLN A 42 -11.40 -26.42 15.53
C GLN A 42 -10.60 -25.71 16.63
N LEU A 43 -9.62 -24.88 16.25
CA LEU A 43 -8.94 -23.97 17.18
C LEU A 43 -9.71 -22.66 17.37
N THR A 44 -9.39 -21.94 18.43
CA THR A 44 -9.97 -20.61 18.69
C THR A 44 -9.09 -19.52 18.04
N PRO A 45 -9.66 -18.37 17.64
CA PRO A 45 -8.89 -17.30 17.02
C PRO A 45 -7.74 -16.83 17.92
N GLY A 46 -7.97 -16.76 19.23
CA GLY A 46 -6.98 -16.36 20.22
C GLY A 46 -5.85 -17.38 20.40
N SER A 47 -6.05 -18.67 20.08
CA SER A 47 -4.97 -19.67 20.19
C SER A 47 -4.05 -19.69 18.96
N VAL A 48 -4.51 -19.17 17.82
CA VAL A 48 -3.70 -19.07 16.59
C VAL A 48 -3.15 -17.67 16.34
N TYR A 49 -3.70 -16.66 17.02
CA TYR A 49 -3.28 -15.28 16.84
C TYR A 49 -1.87 -15.07 17.37
N VAL A 50 -0.99 -14.60 16.49
CA VAL A 50 0.35 -14.12 16.84
C VAL A 50 0.35 -12.61 16.64
N PRO A 51 0.65 -11.83 17.70
CA PRO A 51 0.84 -10.38 17.55
C PRO A 51 1.88 -10.10 16.47
N SER A 52 1.62 -9.08 15.65
CA SER A 52 2.60 -8.60 14.68
C SER A 52 3.79 -8.00 15.43
N ASP A 53 5.01 -8.40 15.05
CA ASP A 53 6.25 -7.78 15.54
C ASP A 53 6.33 -6.29 15.17
N HIS A 54 5.60 -5.89 14.12
CA HIS A 54 5.45 -4.49 13.76
C HIS A 54 4.39 -3.82 14.62
N GLU A 55 4.85 -2.96 15.54
CA GLU A 55 3.98 -2.08 16.30
C GLU A 55 3.20 -1.13 15.39
N TYR A 56 1.93 -0.92 15.73
CA TYR A 56 1.10 0.08 15.09
C TYR A 56 1.60 1.49 15.43
N ARG A 57 1.90 2.29 14.40
CA ARG A 57 2.29 3.69 14.56
C ARG A 57 1.13 4.60 14.13
N GLU A 58 0.58 5.37 15.07
CA GLU A 58 -0.48 6.35 14.78
C GLU A 58 -0.06 7.39 13.72
N ARG A 59 1.23 7.75 13.73
CA ARG A 59 1.81 8.70 12.77
C ARG A 59 2.78 7.97 11.87
N VAL A 60 2.45 7.94 10.58
CA VAL A 60 3.36 7.41 9.56
C VAL A 60 4.40 8.48 9.24
N SER A 61 5.69 8.14 9.37
CA SER A 61 6.79 9.04 9.01
C SER A 61 6.72 9.42 7.52
N ARG A 62 7.22 10.61 7.21
CA ARG A 62 7.46 11.01 5.82
C ARG A 62 8.45 10.03 5.19
N PRO A 63 8.26 9.68 3.91
CA PRO A 63 9.22 8.82 3.22
C PRO A 63 10.56 9.54 3.10
N GLU A 64 11.64 8.83 3.39
CA GLU A 64 12.99 9.27 3.06
C GLU A 64 13.36 8.65 1.72
N TYR A 65 13.67 9.52 0.76
CA TYR A 65 14.18 9.12 -0.55
C TYR A 65 15.68 9.41 -0.59
N ASP A 66 16.40 8.60 -1.37
CA ASP A 66 17.83 8.79 -1.58
C ASP A 66 18.08 10.14 -2.29
N SER A 67 19.20 10.81 -1.95
CA SER A 67 19.58 12.09 -2.56
C SER A 67 19.79 12.02 -4.09
N THR A 68 19.95 10.82 -4.63
CA THR A 68 20.05 10.56 -6.07
C THR A 68 18.70 10.50 -6.78
N MET A 69 17.58 10.61 -6.04
CA MET A 69 16.23 10.57 -6.60
C MET A 69 15.58 11.95 -6.59
N ASP A 70 14.86 12.25 -7.67
CA ASP A 70 14.07 13.47 -7.78
C ASP A 70 12.69 13.26 -7.16
N VAL A 71 12.34 14.07 -6.16
CA VAL A 71 11.08 13.92 -5.40
C VAL A 71 10.02 14.87 -5.96
N TYR A 72 8.83 14.34 -6.22
CA TYR A 72 7.67 15.06 -6.74
C TYR A 72 6.43 14.80 -5.87
N GLN A 73 5.59 15.82 -5.75
CA GLN A 73 4.28 15.66 -5.12
C GLN A 73 3.21 15.36 -6.18
N VAL A 74 2.39 14.33 -5.92
CA VAL A 74 1.29 13.94 -6.83
C VAL A 74 0.16 14.95 -6.75
N CYS A 75 -0.22 15.50 -7.90
CA CYS A 75 -1.32 16.44 -8.04
C CYS A 75 -2.69 15.78 -7.82
N SER A 76 -3.75 16.60 -7.72
CA SER A 76 -5.13 16.14 -7.50
C SER A 76 -5.67 15.20 -8.58
N ASN A 77 -5.17 15.33 -9.82
CA ASN A 77 -5.52 14.47 -10.95
C ASN A 77 -4.81 13.10 -10.92
N GLY A 78 -3.91 12.84 -9.97
CA GLY A 78 -3.18 11.58 -9.87
C GLY A 78 -1.92 11.52 -10.74
N ALA A 79 -1.42 12.66 -11.21
CA ALA A 79 -0.21 12.76 -12.00
C ALA A 79 0.84 13.67 -11.34
N ILE A 80 2.08 13.58 -11.80
CA ILE A 80 3.16 14.50 -11.44
C ILE A 80 3.57 15.32 -12.65
N ARG A 81 3.91 16.59 -12.42
CA ARG A 81 4.50 17.45 -13.46
C ARG A 81 5.97 17.05 -13.62
N TRP A 82 6.35 16.74 -14.86
CA TRP A 82 7.71 16.40 -15.22
C TRP A 82 8.23 17.44 -16.24
N GLY A 83 9.34 18.10 -15.91
CA GLY A 83 9.81 19.23 -16.71
C GLY A 83 8.79 20.37 -16.81
N SER A 84 8.76 21.07 -17.95
CA SER A 84 7.90 22.23 -18.16
C SER A 84 6.48 21.87 -18.64
N LYS A 85 6.38 20.93 -19.60
CA LYS A 85 5.12 20.60 -20.30
C LYS A 85 4.65 19.16 -20.15
N GLU A 86 5.48 18.28 -19.60
CA GLU A 86 5.19 16.84 -19.60
C GLU A 86 4.55 16.42 -18.27
N TRP A 87 3.80 15.33 -18.31
CA TRP A 87 3.14 14.78 -17.14
C TRP A 87 3.36 13.28 -17.07
N ILE A 88 3.47 12.73 -15.87
CA ILE A 88 3.56 11.29 -15.65
C ILE A 88 2.30 10.87 -14.89
N SER A 89 1.53 9.94 -15.46
CA SER A 89 0.33 9.39 -14.84
C SER A 89 0.72 8.36 -13.79
N VAL A 90 0.26 8.55 -12.54
CA VAL A 90 0.62 7.70 -11.41
C VAL A 90 -0.62 6.96 -10.90
N SER A 91 -1.40 7.62 -10.05
CA SER A 91 -2.68 7.14 -9.52
C SER A 91 -3.29 8.23 -8.64
N GLN A 92 -4.61 8.41 -8.73
CA GLN A 92 -5.34 9.32 -7.84
C GLN A 92 -5.27 8.89 -6.36
N ALA A 93 -5.02 7.61 -6.09
CA ALA A 93 -4.86 7.10 -4.72
C ALA A 93 -3.64 7.72 -4.01
N LEU A 94 -2.66 8.22 -4.76
CA LEU A 94 -1.46 8.87 -4.23
C LEU A 94 -1.56 10.40 -4.18
N LYS A 95 -2.74 10.99 -4.38
CA LYS A 95 -2.95 12.44 -4.31
C LYS A 95 -2.33 13.05 -3.04
N GLY A 96 -1.50 14.08 -3.24
CA GLY A 96 -0.82 14.82 -2.17
C GLY A 96 0.34 14.07 -1.52
N LYS A 97 0.66 12.85 -1.98
CA LYS A 97 1.81 12.07 -1.51
C LYS A 97 3.05 12.39 -2.34
N GLU A 98 4.21 12.18 -1.74
CA GLU A 98 5.52 12.31 -2.39
C GLU A 98 5.90 11.00 -3.05
N VAL A 99 6.35 11.08 -4.30
CA VAL A 99 6.90 9.99 -5.09
C VAL A 99 8.29 10.39 -5.59
N ALA A 100 9.15 9.42 -5.83
CA ALA A 100 10.52 9.67 -6.25
C ALA A 100 10.83 9.02 -7.60
N ILE A 101 11.55 9.74 -8.45
CA ILE A 101 12.03 9.24 -9.73
C ILE A 101 13.51 8.94 -9.61
N ARG A 102 13.89 7.73 -10.01
CA ARG A 102 15.28 7.30 -10.11
C ARG A 102 15.67 7.07 -11.56
N GLN A 103 16.84 7.56 -11.94
CA GLN A 103 17.45 7.24 -13.24
C GLN A 103 18.05 5.83 -13.23
N THR A 104 17.57 4.97 -14.13
CA THR A 104 17.98 3.55 -14.22
C THR A 104 18.73 3.24 -15.53
N GLY A 105 18.69 4.15 -16.49
CA GLY A 105 19.42 4.08 -17.76
C GLY A 105 19.47 5.46 -18.43
N GLU A 106 19.93 5.52 -19.68
CA GLU A 106 20.00 6.79 -20.42
C GLU A 106 18.60 7.42 -20.55
N ARG A 107 17.65 6.68 -21.12
CA ARG A 107 16.25 7.11 -21.31
C ARG A 107 15.27 6.51 -20.31
N GLN A 108 15.71 5.57 -19.48
CA GLN A 108 14.82 4.83 -18.57
C GLN A 108 14.76 5.48 -17.19
N ARG A 109 13.55 5.65 -16.67
CA ARG A 109 13.26 6.22 -15.35
C ARG A 109 12.29 5.30 -14.60
N ALA A 110 12.53 5.09 -13.31
CA ALA A 110 11.68 4.30 -12.44
C ALA A 110 11.05 5.19 -11.37
N LEU A 111 9.74 5.05 -11.16
CA LEU A 111 8.97 5.79 -10.17
C LEU A 111 8.75 4.93 -8.92
N TYR A 112 9.02 5.51 -7.76
CA TYR A 112 8.90 4.89 -6.45
C TYR A 112 7.91 5.65 -5.57
N TYR A 113 7.12 4.90 -4.81
CA TYR A 113 6.41 5.41 -3.64
C TYR A 113 6.95 4.70 -2.41
N ARG A 114 7.62 5.45 -1.54
CA ARG A 114 8.42 4.90 -0.44
C ARG A 114 9.43 3.89 -1.02
N HIS A 115 9.44 2.66 -0.51
CA HIS A 115 10.27 1.56 -0.98
C HIS A 115 9.64 0.75 -2.14
N PHE A 116 8.43 1.09 -2.60
CA PHE A 116 7.74 0.34 -3.66
C PHE A 116 7.95 0.96 -5.02
N CYS A 117 8.45 0.17 -5.99
CA CYS A 117 8.50 0.55 -7.39
C CYS A 117 7.08 0.48 -7.98
N LEU A 118 6.54 1.63 -8.41
CA LEU A 118 5.23 1.71 -9.06
C LEU A 118 5.30 1.32 -10.53
N GLY A 119 6.45 1.55 -11.17
CA GLY A 119 6.69 1.24 -12.57
C GLY A 119 7.78 2.11 -13.16
N SER A 120 8.09 1.85 -14.43
CA SER A 120 9.07 2.61 -15.20
C SER A 120 8.45 3.23 -16.44
N PHE A 121 9.07 4.30 -16.92
CA PHE A 121 8.75 4.92 -18.19
C PHE A 121 10.05 5.23 -18.94
N GLU A 122 9.95 5.28 -20.26
CA GLU A 122 11.05 5.69 -21.13
C GLU A 122 10.80 7.11 -21.62
N LEU A 123 11.84 7.93 -21.56
CA LEU A 123 11.86 9.28 -22.13
C LEU A 123 11.81 9.15 -23.66
N ALA A 124 10.77 9.71 -24.24
CA ALA A 124 10.64 9.87 -25.69
C ALA A 124 11.24 11.22 -26.11
N ASP A 125 11.67 11.34 -27.36
CA ASP A 125 12.25 12.60 -27.86
C ASP A 125 11.21 13.75 -27.87
N ARG A 126 9.91 13.43 -27.97
CA ARG A 126 8.77 14.32 -27.65
C ARG A 126 7.57 13.50 -27.19
N VAL A 127 6.95 13.90 -26.08
CA VAL A 127 5.57 13.49 -25.76
C VAL A 127 4.63 14.47 -26.44
N GLU A 128 3.61 13.97 -27.14
CA GLU A 128 2.56 14.83 -27.69
C GLU A 128 1.97 15.71 -26.59
N GLU A 129 1.81 17.00 -26.87
CA GLU A 129 1.33 17.97 -25.89
C GLU A 129 -0.05 17.54 -25.35
N GLY A 130 -0.15 17.37 -24.02
CA GLY A 130 -1.35 16.85 -23.36
C GLY A 130 -1.39 15.34 -23.12
N ARG A 131 -0.41 14.55 -23.60
CA ARG A 131 -0.27 13.14 -23.23
C ARG A 131 0.58 12.98 -21.97
N TYR A 132 0.25 11.95 -21.19
CA TYR A 132 0.98 11.56 -20.00
C TYR A 132 1.92 10.41 -20.34
N TYR A 133 3.14 10.43 -19.80
CA TYR A 133 3.91 9.19 -19.67
C TYR A 133 3.11 8.20 -18.83
N ARG A 134 2.95 7.00 -19.38
CA ARG A 134 2.29 5.91 -18.69
C ARG A 134 3.35 5.02 -18.05
N LEU A 135 3.16 4.71 -16.77
CA LEU A 135 4.02 3.76 -16.08
C LEU A 135 3.76 2.36 -16.62
N ILE A 136 4.85 1.66 -16.93
CA ILE A 136 4.87 0.23 -17.20
C ILE A 136 5.17 -0.46 -15.87
N SER A 137 4.24 -1.30 -15.41
CA SER A 137 4.40 -2.05 -14.16
C SER A 137 5.63 -2.95 -14.23
N PRO A 138 6.33 -3.20 -13.11
CA PRO A 138 7.42 -4.18 -13.07
C PRO A 138 6.99 -5.58 -13.51
N ARG A 139 5.71 -5.94 -13.33
CA ARG A 139 5.14 -7.23 -13.80
C ARG A 139 4.98 -7.29 -15.32
N ASP A 140 4.74 -6.14 -15.94
CA ASP A 140 4.54 -5.98 -17.38
C ASP A 140 5.83 -5.52 -18.07
N SER A 141 6.92 -5.39 -17.31
CA SER A 141 8.23 -4.96 -17.80
C SER A 141 8.94 -6.14 -18.46
N PRO A 142 9.53 -5.97 -19.66
CA PRO A 142 10.37 -6.99 -20.26
C PRO A 142 11.50 -7.35 -19.28
N GLN A 143 11.67 -8.64 -18.97
CA GLN A 143 12.54 -9.19 -17.92
C GLN A 143 13.99 -8.63 -17.88
N ARG A 144 14.48 -7.99 -18.96
CA ARG A 144 15.78 -7.30 -19.02
C ARG A 144 16.00 -6.21 -17.95
N PHE A 145 14.94 -5.61 -17.39
CA PHE A 145 15.07 -4.57 -16.36
C PHE A 145 15.36 -5.12 -14.95
N LEU A 146 14.85 -6.30 -14.62
CA LEU A 146 15.05 -6.93 -13.31
C LEU A 146 16.47 -7.48 -13.14
N ASP A 147 17.07 -7.95 -14.24
CA ASP A 147 18.39 -8.59 -14.23
C ASP A 147 19.56 -7.61 -14.01
N ARG A 148 19.40 -6.32 -14.32
CA ARG A 148 20.50 -5.35 -14.22
C ARG A 148 20.88 -5.05 -12.76
N HIS A 149 19.92 -5.10 -11.82
CA HIS A 149 20.18 -4.96 -10.38
C HIS A 149 20.78 -6.22 -9.74
N GLN A 150 20.55 -7.41 -10.32
CA GLN A 150 21.18 -8.64 -9.82
C GLN A 150 22.64 -8.78 -10.27
N ARG A 151 23.01 -8.21 -11.42
CA ARG A 151 24.40 -8.24 -11.93
C ARG A 151 25.34 -7.29 -11.19
N SER A 152 24.88 -6.15 -10.68
CA SER A 152 25.73 -5.19 -9.96
C SER A 152 26.06 -5.59 -8.51
N ARG A 153 25.44 -6.63 -7.97
CA ARG A 153 25.68 -7.15 -6.61
C ARG A 153 26.58 -8.39 -6.56
N LYS A 154 27.05 -8.91 -7.71
CA LYS A 154 27.88 -10.13 -7.79
C LYS A 154 29.34 -9.89 -8.21
N SER A 155 29.79 -8.64 -8.25
CA SER A 155 31.19 -8.28 -8.52
C SER A 155 31.79 -7.54 -7.33
N SER A 156 31.95 -8.25 -6.21
CA SER A 156 32.84 -7.92 -5.09
C SER A 156 33.24 -9.22 -4.41
#